data_AF-A0A7W4YEB7-F1
#
_entry.id   AF-A0A7W4YEB7-F1
#
_cell.length_a   1.000
_cell.length_b   1.000
_cell.length_c   1.000
_cell.angle_alpha   90.00
_cell.angle_beta   90.00
_cell.angle_gamma   90.00
#
_symmetry.space_group_name_H-M   'P 1'
#
loop_
_entity.id
_entity.type
_entity.pdbx_description
1 polymer ?
#
loop_
_entity_poly.entity_id
_entity_poly.type
_entity_poly.pdbx_seq_one_letter_code
_entity_poly.pdbx_strand_id
1 'polypeptide(L)' 'MNQPEVHHAAVDYRALPERVTLEDTITTKETRDAPDPTMGRDPETEFMLRNAG' A
#
# COMPACT_ATOMS: atom_id res chain seq x y z
N MET A 1 -21.44 -2.78 -3.72
CA MET A 1 -21.22 -1.69 -2.74
C MET A 1 -20.45 -0.60 -3.46
N ASN A 2 -21.06 0.56 -3.66
CA ASN A 2 -20.47 1.67 -4.42
C ASN A 2 -19.63 2.51 -3.45
N GLN A 3 -18.30 2.45 -3.52
CA GLN A 3 -17.45 3.39 -2.77
C GLN A 3 -17.57 4.77 -3.43
N PRO A 4 -17.82 5.85 -2.66
CA PRO A 4 -17.83 7.19 -3.24
C PRO A 4 -16.41 7.52 -3.73
N GLU A 5 -16.26 7.77 -5.04
CA GLU A 5 -15.02 8.32 -5.58
C GLU A 5 -14.79 9.68 -4.94
N VAL A 6 -13.74 9.79 -4.13
CA VAL A 6 -13.33 11.05 -3.53
C VAL A 6 -12.70 11.88 -4.64
N HIS A 7 -13.47 12.78 -5.23
CA HIS A 7 -12.94 13.80 -6.13
C HIS A 7 -12.00 14.70 -5.33
N HIS A 8 -10.69 14.47 -5.43
CA HIS A 8 -9.70 15.40 -4.89
C HIS A 8 -9.78 16.70 -5.71
N ALA A 9 -10.48 17.70 -5.18
CA ALA A 9 -10.42 19.06 -5.68
C ALA A 9 -8.95 19.48 -5.81
N ALA A 10 -8.60 20.23 -6.85
CA ALA A 10 -7.23 20.67 -7.09
C ALA A 10 -6.66 21.34 -5.82
N VAL A 11 -5.68 20.69 -5.19
CA VAL A 11 -5.17 21.07 -3.87
C VAL A 11 -4.31 22.32 -4.01
N ASP A 12 -4.63 23.37 -3.25
CA ASP A 12 -3.77 24.54 -3.10
C ASP A 12 -2.64 24.22 -2.11
N TYR A 13 -1.44 23.99 -2.64
CA TYR A 13 -0.26 23.64 -1.84
C TYR A 13 0.42 24.84 -1.15
N ARG A 14 -0.13 26.05 -1.26
CA ARG A 14 0.39 27.24 -0.56
C ARG A 14 0.00 27.26 0.92
N ALA A 15 -0.97 26.46 1.31
CA ALA A 15 -1.40 26.30 2.69
C ALA A 15 -1.49 24.81 3.04
N LEU A 16 -1.31 24.52 4.33
CA LEU A 16 -1.55 23.17 4.82
C LEU A 16 -3.06 22.88 4.82
N PRO A 17 -3.46 21.63 4.57
CA PRO A 17 -4.85 21.20 4.77
C PRO A 17 -5.29 21.42 6.22
N GLU A 18 -6.60 21.43 6.42
CA GLU A 18 -7.19 21.45 7.75
C GLU A 18 -6.70 20.28 8.61
N ARG A 19 -6.48 20.55 9.90
CA ARG A 19 -6.05 19.52 10.85
C ARG A 19 -7.22 18.58 11.17
N VAL A 20 -6.97 17.28 11.07
CA VAL A 20 -7.88 16.23 11.56
C VAL A 20 -7.56 15.93 13.02
N THR A 21 -8.58 15.90 13.89
CA THR A 21 -8.42 15.53 15.31
C THR A 21 -8.45 14.01 15.49
N LEU A 22 -7.99 13.47 16.63
CA LEU A 22 -8.01 12.01 16.84
C LEU A 22 -9.45 11.49 16.98
N GLU A 23 -10.33 12.33 17.53
CA GLU A 23 -11.75 12.09 17.70
C GLU A 23 -12.46 11.88 16.35
N ASP A 24 -11.94 12.49 15.28
CA ASP A 24 -12.45 12.36 13.92
C ASP A 24 -11.85 11.16 13.15
N THR A 25 -10.94 10.39 13.77
CA THR A 25 -10.30 9.25 13.11
C THR A 25 -11.01 7.92 13.36
N ILE A 26 -10.82 6.98 12.43
CA ILE A 26 -11.25 5.60 12.60
C ILE A 26 -10.08 4.82 13.24
N THR A 27 -10.28 4.33 14.46
CA THR A 27 -9.22 3.67 15.26
C THR A 27 -8.72 2.37 14.66
N THR A 28 -9.55 1.69 13.85
CA THR A 28 -9.23 0.39 13.29
C THR A 28 -9.46 0.36 11.79
N LYS A 29 -8.58 -0.34 11.08
CA LYS A 29 -8.69 -0.57 9.65
C LYS A 29 -8.41 -2.04 9.38
N GLU A 30 -9.34 -2.73 8.74
CA GLU A 30 -9.07 -4.07 8.26
C GLU A 30 -7.94 -4.04 7.23
N THR A 31 -7.01 -4.97 7.39
CA THR A 31 -5.87 -5.12 6.48
C THR A 31 -5.89 -6.51 5.87
N ARG A 32 -5.39 -6.60 4.65
CA ARG A 32 -5.10 -7.88 3.99
C ARG A 32 -3.64 -8.21 4.20
N ASP A 33 -3.33 -9.50 4.17
CA ASP A 33 -1.94 -9.94 4.17
C ASP A 33 -1.17 -9.32 2.99
N ALA A 34 0.08 -8.96 3.26
CA ALA A 34 0.98 -8.48 2.23
C ALA A 34 1.19 -9.61 1.20
N PRO A 35 1.20 -9.29 -0.11
CA PRO A 35 1.64 -10.25 -1.12
C PRO A 35 3.04 -10.77 -0.79
N ASP A 36 3.30 -12.04 -1.09
CA ASP A 36 4.64 -12.61 -1.00
C ASP A 36 5.62 -11.81 -1.88
N PRO A 37 6.63 -11.14 -1.30
CA PRO A 37 7.57 -10.33 -2.07
C PRO A 37 8.46 -11.18 -2.98
N THR A 38 8.63 -12.46 -2.66
CA THR A 38 9.42 -13.39 -3.48
C THR A 38 8.65 -13.89 -4.68
N MET A 39 7.32 -13.70 -4.73
CA MET A 39 6.43 -14.25 -5.76
C MET A 39 6.64 -15.77 -5.94
N GLY A 40 6.95 -16.49 -4.86
CA GLY A 40 7.29 -17.92 -4.89
C GLY A 40 8.63 -18.25 -5.54
N ARG A 41 9.51 -17.27 -5.76
CA ARG A 41 10.86 -17.48 -6.31
C ARG A 41 11.84 -17.76 -5.20
N ASP A 42 12.60 -18.83 -5.35
CA ASP A 42 13.72 -19.17 -4.48
C ASP A 42 15.05 -18.80 -5.16
N PRO A 43 15.72 -17.70 -4.73
CA PRO A 43 16.98 -17.27 -5.31
C PRO A 43 18.09 -18.32 -5.24
N GLU A 44 18.06 -19.18 -4.23
CA GLU A 44 19.08 -20.22 -4.05
C GLU A 44 18.94 -21.30 -5.12
N THR A 45 17.72 -21.84 -5.29
CA THR A 45 17.42 -22.79 -6.37
C THR A 45 17.71 -22.19 -7.74
N GLU A 46 17.35 -20.92 -7.98
CA GLU A 46 17.63 -20.24 -9.24
C GLU A 46 19.12 -20.06 -9.51
N PHE A 47 19.89 -19.71 -8.48
CA PHE A 47 21.34 -19.59 -8.58
C PHE A 47 21.97 -20.93 -8.95
N MET A 48 21.58 -22.02 -8.28
CA MET A 48 22.09 -23.35 -8.62
C MET A 48 21.77 -23.73 -10.06
N LEU A 49 20.51 -23.57 -10.50
CA LEU A 49 20.09 -23.90 -11.87
C LEU A 49 20.84 -23.07 -12.93
N ARG A 50 21.04 -21.77 -12.70
CA ARG A 50 21.77 -20.89 -13.63
C ARG A 50 23.23 -21.28 -13.81
N ASN A 51 23.85 -21.86 -12.79
CA ASN A 51 25.27 -22.24 -12.80
C ASN A 51 25.48 -23.75 -12.96
N ALA A 52 24.42 -24.52 -13.25
CA ALA A 52 24.47 -25.98 -13.34
C ALA A 52 25.02 -26.54 -14.67
N GLY A 53 25.35 -25.71 -15.66
CA GLY A 53 25.95 -26.18 -16.93
C GLY A 53 25.95 -25.15 -18.04
#